data_AF-A0A7S2KQK3-F1
#
_entry.id   AF-A0A7S2KQK3-F1
#
_cell.length_a   1.000
_cell.length_b   1.000
_cell.length_c   1.000
_cell.angle_alpha   90.00
_cell.angle_beta   90.00
_cell.angle_gamma   90.00
#
_symmetry.space_group_name_H-M   'P 1'
#
loop_
_entity.id
_entity.type
_entity.pdbx_description
1 polymer ?
#
loop_
_entity_poly.entity_id
_entity_poly.type
_entity_poly.pdbx_seq_one_letter_code
_entity_poly.pdbx_strand_id
1 'polypeptide(L)'
;MLSSACRRFISSPSAAAVIRLSRAASASPRAAYSSISATEIAERTKRMLDAKEQSGLSYDELASKLGVTNTYTAQLLMGQAKLTSETAIKLQEALPDASKQDIEDMTTAFP
;
A
#
# COMPACT_ATOMS: atom_id res chain seq x y z
N MET A 1 -12.51 -12.69 64.26
CA MET A 1 -11.30 -13.48 64.53
C MET A 1 -10.14 -12.52 64.71
N LEU A 2 -9.60 -12.47 65.94
CA LEU A 2 -8.34 -11.79 66.23
C LEU A 2 -7.19 -12.59 65.60
N SER A 3 -6.23 -11.91 64.99
CA SER A 3 -4.82 -12.34 64.93
C SER A 3 -3.99 -11.13 64.52
N SER A 4 -3.32 -10.43 65.46
CA SER A 4 -1.94 -10.70 65.90
C SER A 4 -0.97 -10.74 64.70
N ALA A 5 -0.24 -9.67 64.37
CA ALA A 5 0.88 -9.02 65.07
C ALA A 5 2.27 -9.54 64.62
N CYS A 6 3.25 -8.63 64.70
CA CYS A 6 4.72 -8.82 64.62
C CYS A 6 5.32 -8.96 63.23
N ARG A 7 6.54 -8.48 62.94
CA ARG A 7 7.43 -7.43 63.49
C ARG A 7 8.58 -7.29 62.46
N ARG A 8 9.26 -6.16 62.52
CA ARG A 8 10.40 -5.69 61.70
C ARG A 8 11.57 -6.69 61.57
N PHE A 9 12.27 -6.68 60.44
CA PHE A 9 13.72 -6.96 60.35
C PHE A 9 14.32 -6.32 59.07
N ILE A 10 14.98 -5.15 59.14
CA ILE A 10 16.45 -4.89 59.16
C ILE A 10 17.15 -5.01 57.79
N SER A 11 17.80 -3.90 57.37
CA SER A 11 19.15 -3.72 56.74
C SER A 11 19.73 -4.87 55.90
N SER A 12 20.25 -4.70 54.68
CA SER A 12 21.33 -3.78 54.26
C SER A 12 21.53 -3.81 52.72
N PRO A 13 22.29 -2.87 52.12
CA PRO A 13 22.57 -2.82 50.68
C PRO A 13 23.77 -3.70 50.31
N SER A 14 23.73 -4.36 49.15
CA SER A 14 24.92 -5.01 48.59
C SER A 14 25.07 -4.73 47.09
N ALA A 15 26.04 -3.85 46.82
CA ALA A 15 27.05 -3.89 45.77
C ALA A 15 26.72 -4.52 44.40
N ALA A 16 26.79 -3.64 43.39
CA ALA A 16 27.60 -3.79 42.17
C ALA A 16 27.47 -5.09 41.34
N ALA A 17 26.79 -4.97 40.20
CA ALA A 17 27.17 -5.70 38.98
C ALA A 17 26.79 -4.86 37.75
N VAL A 18 27.77 -4.08 37.28
CA VAL A 18 27.75 -3.43 35.97
C VAL A 18 27.79 -4.50 34.88
N ILE A 19 26.64 -4.91 34.37
CA ILE A 19 26.56 -5.65 33.11
C ILE A 19 26.48 -4.62 31.99
N ARG A 20 27.63 -4.29 31.39
CA ARG A 20 27.66 -3.67 30.07
C ARG A 20 27.13 -4.70 29.07
N LEU A 21 25.84 -4.61 28.77
CA LEU A 21 25.26 -5.33 27.64
C LEU A 21 25.76 -4.63 26.37
N SER A 22 26.79 -5.22 25.77
CA SER A 22 27.24 -4.92 24.41
C SER A 22 26.06 -5.10 23.47
N ARG A 23 25.38 -4.01 23.11
CA ARG A 23 24.37 -3.99 22.04
C ARG A 23 25.10 -4.21 20.72
N ALA A 24 25.32 -5.48 20.37
CA ALA A 24 25.61 -5.86 19.01
C ALA A 24 24.42 -5.40 18.17
N ALA A 25 24.63 -4.34 17.38
CA ALA A 25 23.67 -3.89 16.40
C ALA A 25 23.49 -5.04 15.40
N SER A 26 22.39 -5.78 15.54
CA SER A 26 21.90 -6.60 14.45
C SER A 26 21.59 -5.64 13.31
N ALA A 27 22.48 -5.59 12.33
CA ALA A 27 22.20 -5.00 11.04
C ALA A 27 21.06 -5.82 10.44
N SER A 28 19.83 -5.36 10.67
CA SER A 28 18.66 -5.91 10.03
C SER A 28 18.87 -5.77 8.52
N PRO A 29 18.90 -6.87 7.75
CA PRO A 29 18.92 -6.76 6.31
C PRO A 29 17.55 -6.19 5.95
N ARG A 30 17.48 -4.87 5.79
CA ARG A 30 16.39 -4.22 5.07
C ARG A 30 16.55 -4.72 3.64
N ALA A 31 16.01 -5.91 3.36
CA ALA A 31 15.68 -6.31 2.01
C ALA A 31 15.00 -5.10 1.38
N ALA A 32 15.50 -4.68 0.24
CA ALA A 32 14.96 -3.56 -0.51
C ALA A 32 13.50 -3.89 -0.88
N TYR A 33 12.57 -3.61 0.03
CA TYR A 33 11.17 -3.49 -0.32
C TYR A 33 11.12 -2.27 -1.24
N SER A 34 10.90 -2.50 -2.52
CA SER A 34 10.43 -1.45 -3.42
C SER A 34 9.04 -1.06 -2.92
N SER A 35 8.99 -0.13 -1.96
CA SER A 35 7.74 0.43 -1.50
C SER A 35 7.15 1.16 -2.69
N ILE A 36 6.12 0.59 -3.33
CA ILE A 36 5.28 1.35 -4.24
C ILE A 36 4.78 2.54 -3.43
N SER A 37 5.17 3.75 -3.82
CA SER A 37 4.83 4.92 -3.02
C SER A 37 3.36 5.24 -3.23
N ALA A 38 2.63 5.48 -2.13
CA ALA A 38 1.21 5.85 -2.20
C ALA A 38 0.99 7.12 -3.05
N THR A 39 2.01 7.98 -3.12
CA THR A 39 2.05 9.17 -3.97
C THR A 39 2.05 8.83 -5.45
N GLU A 40 2.87 7.87 -5.91
CA GLU A 40 2.91 7.45 -7.32
C GLU A 40 1.56 6.86 -7.76
N ILE A 41 0.92 6.05 -6.90
CA ILE A 41 -0.42 5.51 -7.18
C ILE A 41 -1.43 6.65 -7.32
N ALA A 42 -1.42 7.61 -6.41
CA ALA A 42 -2.35 8.74 -6.44
C ALA A 42 -2.16 9.61 -7.71
N GLU A 43 -0.92 9.89 -8.10
CA GLU A 43 -0.60 10.67 -9.30
C GLU A 43 -1.00 9.93 -10.59
N ARG A 44 -0.80 8.61 -10.66
CA ARG A 44 -1.28 7.78 -11.76
C ARG A 44 -2.80 7.77 -11.84
N THR A 45 -3.48 7.54 -10.71
CA THR A 45 -4.95 7.56 -10.64
C THR A 45 -5.50 8.91 -11.13
N LYS A 46 -4.91 10.02 -10.71
CA LYS A 46 -5.30 11.35 -11.20
C LYS A 46 -5.19 11.45 -12.72
N ARG A 47 -4.04 11.08 -13.31
CA ARG A 47 -3.82 11.16 -14.76
C ARG A 47 -4.77 10.24 -15.55
N MET A 48 -5.08 9.06 -15.01
CA MET A 48 -6.06 8.15 -15.62
C MET A 48 -7.48 8.71 -15.60
N LEU A 49 -7.87 9.36 -14.50
CA LEU A 49 -9.18 10.04 -14.39
C LEU A 49 -9.25 11.24 -15.34
N ASP A 50 -8.19 12.03 -15.43
CA ASP A 50 -8.10 13.16 -16.38
C ASP A 50 -8.25 12.67 -17.83
N ALA A 51 -7.57 11.57 -18.21
CA ALA A 51 -7.70 10.96 -19.54
C ALA A 51 -9.13 10.45 -19.81
N LYS A 52 -9.79 9.86 -18.80
CA LYS A 52 -11.20 9.45 -18.90
C LYS A 52 -12.11 10.67 -19.11
N GLU A 53 -11.87 11.77 -18.40
CA GLU A 53 -12.66 13.00 -18.58
C GLU A 53 -12.48 13.59 -19.99
N GLN A 54 -11.24 13.62 -20.49
CA GLN A 54 -10.93 14.09 -21.85
C GLN A 54 -11.58 13.24 -22.95
N SER A 55 -11.70 11.92 -22.73
CA SER A 55 -12.39 11.03 -23.67
C SER A 55 -13.90 11.31 -23.80
N GLY A 56 -14.50 12.02 -22.84
CA GLY A 56 -15.93 12.29 -22.78
C GLY A 56 -16.81 11.06 -22.50
N LEU A 57 -16.22 9.88 -22.29
CA LEU A 57 -16.95 8.63 -22.05
C LEU A 57 -17.49 8.58 -20.62
N SER A 58 -18.71 8.08 -20.44
CA SER A 58 -19.23 7.65 -19.14
C SER A 58 -18.57 6.34 -18.68
N TYR A 59 -18.70 6.01 -17.39
CA TYR A 59 -18.20 4.73 -16.88
C TYR A 59 -18.92 3.52 -17.51
N ASP A 60 -20.20 3.64 -17.85
CA ASP A 60 -20.96 2.58 -18.50
C ASP A 60 -20.51 2.33 -19.95
N GLU A 61 -20.25 3.40 -20.71
CA GLU A 61 -19.72 3.29 -22.07
C GLU A 61 -18.31 2.71 -22.07
N LEU A 62 -17.46 3.17 -21.16
CA LEU A 62 -16.10 2.65 -21.01
C LEU A 62 -16.12 1.17 -20.61
N ALA A 63 -16.97 0.78 -19.65
CA ALA A 63 -17.16 -0.60 -19.24
C ALA A 63 -17.63 -1.49 -20.40
N SER A 64 -18.57 -0.99 -21.21
CA SER A 64 -19.07 -1.69 -22.40
C SER A 64 -17.97 -1.93 -23.43
N LYS A 65 -17.10 -0.94 -23.67
CA LYS A 65 -15.93 -1.09 -24.57
C LYS A 65 -14.90 -2.09 -24.04
N LEU A 66 -14.67 -2.08 -22.74
CA LEU A 66 -13.72 -2.97 -22.07
C LEU A 66 -14.25 -4.41 -21.95
N GLY A 67 -15.57 -4.59 -22.01
CA GLY A 67 -16.24 -5.88 -21.76
C GLY A 67 -16.24 -6.28 -20.29
N VAL A 68 -16.30 -5.29 -19.39
CA VAL A 68 -16.28 -5.50 -17.93
C VAL A 68 -17.43 -4.72 -17.26
N THR A 69 -17.60 -4.86 -15.94
CA THR A 69 -18.64 -4.11 -15.21
C THR A 69 -18.19 -2.68 -14.96
N ASN A 70 -19.15 -1.75 -14.87
CA ASN A 70 -18.91 -0.35 -14.49
C ASN A 70 -18.09 -0.25 -13.19
N THR A 71 -18.47 -1.02 -12.17
CA THR A 71 -17.75 -1.05 -10.89
C THR A 71 -16.30 -1.50 -11.07
N TYR A 72 -16.05 -2.52 -11.91
CA TYR A 72 -14.69 -2.96 -12.17
C TYR A 72 -13.88 -1.90 -12.93
N THR A 73 -14.49 -1.19 -13.88
CA THR A 73 -13.86 -0.05 -14.55
C THR A 73 -13.45 1.03 -13.57
N ALA A 74 -14.31 1.40 -12.62
CA ALA A 74 -13.97 2.37 -11.58
C ALA A 74 -12.81 1.89 -10.70
N GLN A 75 -12.84 0.63 -10.27
CA GLN A 75 -11.77 0.03 -9.47
C GLN A 75 -10.42 0.04 -10.22
N LEU A 76 -10.42 -0.25 -11.52
CA LEU A 76 -9.23 -0.17 -12.35
C LEU A 76 -8.67 1.26 -12.37
N LEU A 77 -9.48 2.25 -12.74
CA LEU A 77 -9.01 3.65 -12.84
C LEU A 77 -8.55 4.22 -11.48
N MET A 78 -9.14 3.75 -10.38
CA MET A 78 -8.75 4.15 -9.03
C MET A 78 -7.51 3.42 -8.51
N GLY A 79 -6.94 2.47 -9.27
CA GLY A 79 -5.80 1.66 -8.84
C GLY A 79 -6.15 0.63 -7.76
N GLN A 80 -7.42 0.27 -7.62
CA GLN A 80 -7.96 -0.69 -6.65
C GLN A 80 -8.10 -2.11 -7.20
N ALA A 81 -8.01 -2.27 -8.53
CA ALA A 81 -7.93 -3.56 -9.21
C ALA A 81 -6.72 -3.61 -10.15
N LYS A 82 -6.20 -4.83 -10.36
CA LYS A 82 -5.11 -5.09 -11.29
C LYS A 82 -5.63 -5.22 -12.71
N LEU A 83 -4.98 -4.57 -13.66
CA LEU A 83 -5.33 -4.66 -15.07
C LEU A 83 -4.85 -6.00 -15.66
N THR A 84 -5.70 -6.64 -16.48
CA THR A 84 -5.28 -7.82 -17.26
C THR A 84 -4.70 -7.36 -18.59
N SER A 85 -3.82 -8.16 -19.19
CA SER A 85 -3.21 -7.83 -20.48
C SER A 85 -4.25 -7.63 -21.59
N GLU A 86 -5.35 -8.39 -21.58
CA GLU A 86 -6.44 -8.21 -22.54
C GLU A 86 -7.18 -6.88 -22.33
N THR A 87 -7.50 -6.56 -21.07
CA THR A 87 -8.18 -5.30 -20.73
C THR A 87 -7.29 -4.09 -20.99
N ALA A 88 -5.97 -4.22 -20.85
CA ALA A 88 -5.01 -3.14 -21.13
C ALA A 88 -5.06 -2.66 -22.58
N ILE A 89 -5.17 -3.59 -23.53
CA ILE A 89 -5.28 -3.26 -24.96
C ILE A 89 -6.56 -2.45 -25.21
N LYS A 90 -7.70 -2.95 -24.72
CA LYS A 90 -9.00 -2.27 -24.88
C LYS A 90 -9.03 -0.91 -24.18
N LEU A 91 -8.36 -0.78 -23.03
CA LEU A 91 -8.27 0.47 -22.29
C LEU A 91 -7.45 1.51 -23.05
N GLN A 92 -6.35 1.12 -23.66
CA GLN A 92 -5.53 2.00 -24.48
C GLN A 92 -6.28 2.48 -25.73
N GLU A 93 -7.10 1.62 -26.35
CA GLU A 93 -7.95 1.99 -27.48
C GLU A 93 -9.09 2.92 -27.06
N ALA A 94 -9.67 2.71 -25.88
CA ALA A 94 -10.76 3.53 -25.36
C ALA A 94 -10.29 4.90 -24.85
N LEU A 95 -9.07 4.97 -24.30
CA LEU A 95 -8.44 6.16 -23.74
C LEU A 95 -7.10 6.44 -24.46
N PRO A 96 -7.12 6.99 -25.68
CA PRO A 96 -5.91 7.25 -26.46
C PRO A 96 -4.98 8.28 -25.81
N ASP A 97 -5.52 9.19 -24.99
CA ASP A 97 -4.77 10.23 -24.27
C ASP A 97 -4.11 9.72 -22.98
N ALA A 98 -4.45 8.50 -22.53
CA ALA A 98 -3.79 7.88 -21.38
C ALA A 98 -2.37 7.44 -21.75
N SER A 99 -1.42 7.68 -20.84
CA SER A 99 -0.03 7.28 -21.05
C SER A 99 0.10 5.76 -21.06
N LYS A 100 0.83 5.23 -22.05
CA LYS A 100 1.15 3.79 -22.14
C LYS A 100 1.83 3.27 -20.88
N GLN A 101 2.72 4.08 -20.30
CA GLN A 101 3.43 3.73 -19.06
C GLN A 101 2.44 3.53 -17.90
N ASP A 102 1.42 4.37 -17.79
CA ASP A 102 0.45 4.25 -16.70
C ASP A 102 -0.37 2.98 -16.80
N ILE A 103 -0.77 2.62 -18.02
CA ILE A 103 -1.51 1.39 -18.31
C ILE A 103 -0.64 0.15 -18.03
N GLU A 104 0.64 0.21 -18.37
CA GLU A 104 1.61 -0.83 -18.03
C GLU A 104 1.80 -0.96 -16.51
N ASP A 105 1.94 0.17 -15.81
CA ASP A 105 2.09 0.22 -14.36
C ASP A 105 0.84 -0.27 -13.63
N MET A 106 -0.36 -0.13 -14.21
CA MET A 106 -1.59 -0.76 -13.66
C MET A 106 -1.57 -2.30 -13.74
N THR A 107 -0.70 -2.87 -14.59
CA THR A 107 -0.52 -4.33 -14.75
C THR A 107 0.60 -4.85 -13.84
N THR A 108 1.61 -4.04 -13.52
CA THR A 108 2.80 -4.47 -12.77
C THR A 108 2.86 -3.91 -11.35
N ALA A 109 2.48 -2.66 -11.16
CA ALA A 109 2.55 -1.91 -9.90
C ALA A 109 1.16 -1.73 -9.29
N PHE A 110 0.72 -2.81 -8.63
CA PHE A 110 -0.49 -2.88 -7.82
C PHE A 110 -0.09 -3.02 -6.32
N PRO A 111 -0.73 -2.29 -5.39
CA PRO A 111 -0.43 -2.37 -3.97
C PRO A 111 -0.68 -3.75 -3.34
#